data_AF-A0A640VT74-F1
#
_entry.id   AF-A0A640VT74-F1
#
_cell.length_a   1.000
_cell.length_b   1.000
_cell.length_c   1.000
_cell.angle_alpha   90.00
_cell.angle_beta   90.00
_cell.angle_gamma   90.00
#
_symmetry.space_group_name_H-M   'P 1'
#
loop_
_entity.id
_entity.type
_entity.pdbx_description
1 polymer ?
#
loop_
_entity_poly.entity_id
_entity_poly.type
_entity_poly.pdbx_seq_one_letter_code
_entity_poly.pdbx_strand_id
1 'polypeptide(L)' 'MHYSTGSHCVFYHRYHIVWSTKYRYKVLHGDIRLRVRDICRQVCHEKGVDINR' A
#
# COMPACT_ATOMS: atom_id res chain seq x y z
N MET A 1 -16.69 2.48 -13.62
CA MET A 1 -15.79 1.57 -12.87
C MET A 1 -14.76 1.04 -13.85
N HIS A 2 -13.47 1.24 -13.60
CA HIS A 2 -12.41 0.76 -14.49
C HIS A 2 -11.94 -0.62 -14.00
N TYR A 3 -12.12 -1.65 -14.83
CA TYR A 3 -11.67 -3.02 -14.56
C TYR A 3 -10.34 -3.27 -15.25
N SER A 4 -9.50 -4.11 -14.64
CA SER A 4 -8.25 -4.55 -15.24
C SER A 4 -8.44 -5.92 -15.89
N THR A 5 -7.69 -6.20 -16.95
CA THR A 5 -7.79 -7.44 -17.72
C THR A 5 -6.44 -8.13 -17.80
N GLY A 6 -6.41 -9.42 -17.47
CA GLY A 6 -5.31 -10.33 -17.84
C GLY A 6 -5.68 -11.16 -19.07
N SER A 7 -4.76 -12.02 -19.53
CA SER A 7 -4.94 -12.83 -20.75
C SER A 7 -6.19 -13.71 -20.74
N HIS A 8 -6.67 -14.11 -19.55
CA HIS A 8 -7.81 -15.01 -19.40
C HIS A 8 -8.78 -14.58 -18.29
N CYS A 9 -8.70 -13.34 -17.77
CA CYS A 9 -9.59 -12.88 -16.71
C CYS A 9 -9.78 -11.36 -16.71
N VAL A 10 -10.95 -10.93 -16.23
CA VAL A 10 -11.24 -9.52 -15.89
C VAL A 10 -11.37 -9.44 -14.38
N PHE A 11 -10.71 -8.46 -13.75
CA PHE A 11 -10.64 -8.37 -12.31
C PHE A 11 -10.75 -6.95 -11.78
N TYR A 12 -11.11 -6.85 -10.50
CA TYR A 12 -11.20 -5.59 -9.77
C TYR A 12 -10.75 -5.72 -8.32
N HIS A 13 -9.43 -5.73 -8.13
CA HIS A 13 -8.82 -5.97 -6.83
C HIS A 13 -8.64 -4.66 -6.07
N ARG A 14 -9.38 -4.49 -4.98
CA ARG A 14 -9.21 -3.38 -4.03
C ARG A 14 -9.24 -3.93 -2.60
N TYR A 15 -8.19 -3.64 -1.85
CA TYR A 15 -7.99 -4.18 -0.50
C TYR A 15 -7.79 -3.04 0.51
N HIS A 16 -8.30 -3.23 1.73
CA HIS A 16 -8.00 -2.37 2.87
C HIS A 16 -7.05 -3.12 3.82
N ILE A 17 -5.77 -2.76 3.77
CA ILE A 17 -4.70 -3.42 4.52
C ILE A 17 -4.29 -2.52 5.69
N VAL A 18 -4.30 -3.06 6.91
CA VAL A 18 -3.92 -2.35 8.13
C VAL A 18 -2.92 -3.17 8.91
N TRP A 19 -1.92 -2.50 9.50
CA TRP A 19 -0.92 -3.11 10.36
C TRP A 19 -0.54 -2.17 11.50
N SER A 20 0.14 -2.70 12.52
CA SER A 20 0.59 -1.95 13.69
C SER A 20 2.03 -2.31 14.04
N THR A 21 2.70 -1.40 14.75
CA THR A 21 4.02 -1.63 15.33
C THR A 21 3.99 -2.72 16.39
N LYS A 22 5.14 -3.37 16.60
CA LYS A 22 5.33 -4.33 17.69
C LYS A 22 4.94 -3.67 19.02
N TYR A 23 4.14 -4.36 19.83
CA TYR A 23 3.61 -3.86 21.11
C TYR A 23 2.75 -2.58 21.01
N ARG A 24 2.29 -2.19 19.80
CA ARG A 24 1.50 -0.97 19.57
C ARG A 24 2.16 0.32 20.04
N TYR A 25 3.49 0.36 20.08
CA TYR A 25 4.20 1.60 20.38
C TYR A 25 3.86 2.66 19.34
N LYS A 26 3.50 3.86 19.82
CA LYS A 26 3.09 4.99 18.98
C LYS A 26 4.29 5.67 18.31
N VAL A 27 5.21 4.91 17.70
CA VAL A 27 6.46 5.41 17.09
C VAL A 27 6.28 5.99 15.68
N LEU A 28 5.13 5.78 15.05
CA LEU A 28 4.83 6.25 13.69
C LEU A 28 4.42 7.74 13.68
N HIS A 29 5.31 8.62 14.13
CA HIS A 29 5.14 10.07 14.13
C HIS A 29 6.40 10.77 13.58
N GLY A 30 6.31 12.08 13.32
CA GLY A 30 7.43 12.89 12.81
C GLY A 30 8.07 12.30 11.55
N ASP A 31 9.40 12.30 11.53
CA ASP A 31 10.20 11.83 10.39
C ASP A 31 10.05 10.32 10.12
N ILE A 32 9.81 9.52 11.17
CA ILE A 32 9.57 8.07 11.02
C ILE A 32 8.32 7.86 10.17
N ARG A 33 7.25 8.62 10.40
CA ARG A 33 6.02 8.53 9.61
C ARG A 33 6.28 8.85 8.13
N LEU A 34 7.06 9.90 7.86
CA LEU A 34 7.38 10.32 6.50
C LEU A 34 8.20 9.24 5.79
N ARG A 35 9.26 8.76 6.42
CA ARG A 35 10.13 7.73 5.83
C ARG A 35 9.41 6.42 5.57
N VAL A 36 8.58 5.95 6.50
CA VAL A 36 7.76 4.73 6.31
C VAL A 36 6.83 4.89 5.12
N ARG A 37 6.15 6.04 5.00
CA ARG A 37 5.26 6.32 3.87
C ARG A 37 5.99 6.29 2.53
N ASP A 38 7.21 6.82 2.48
CA ASP A 38 8.01 6.85 1.26
C ASP A 38 8.50 5.45 0.88
N ILE A 39 8.96 4.65 1.85
CA ILE A 39 9.32 3.24 1.63
C ILE A 39 8.09 2.44 1.12
N CYS A 40 6.92 2.61 1.74
CA CYS A 40 5.71 1.92 1.28
C CYS A 40 5.37 2.27 -0.18
N ARG A 41 5.47 3.54 -0.57
CA ARG A 41 5.24 3.96 -1.96
C ARG A 41 6.27 3.39 -2.92
N GLN A 42 7.53 3.40 -2.54
CA GLN A 42 8.61 2.83 -3.33
C GLN A 42 8.36 1.34 -3.60
N VAL A 43 8.08 0.56 -2.56
CA VAL A 43 7.80 -0.88 -2.69
C VAL A 43 6.55 -1.13 -3.54
N CYS A 44 5.47 -0.36 -3.36
CA CYS A 44 4.28 -0.50 -4.19
C CYS A 44 4.57 -0.20 -5.67
N HIS A 45 5.36 0.84 -5.96
CA HIS A 45 5.77 1.17 -7.33
C HIS A 45 6.61 0.03 -7.94
N GLU A 46 7.60 -0.49 -7.23
CA GLU A 46 8.43 -1.63 -7.67
C GLU A 46 7.62 -2.91 -7.91
N LYS A 47 6.47 -3.07 -7.23
CA LYS A 47 5.57 -4.22 -7.37
C LYS A 47 4.40 -3.97 -8.32
N GLY A 48 4.30 -2.80 -8.95
CA GLY A 48 3.19 -2.45 -9.83
C GLY A 48 1.83 -2.39 -9.13
N VAL A 49 1.82 -2.00 -7.84
CA VAL A 49 0.62 -1.85 -7.02
C VAL A 49 0.24 -0.38 -6.93
N ASP A 50 -0.99 -0.05 -7.28
CA ASP A 50 -1.54 1.29 -7.12
C ASP A 50 -2.04 1.54 -5.69
N ILE A 51 -1.59 2.64 -5.09
CA ILE A 51 -2.13 3.13 -3.81
C ILE A 51 -3.25 4.12 -4.12
N ASN A 52 -4.47 3.79 -3.72
CA ASN A 52 -5.62 4.69 -3.85
C ASN A 52 -5.40 5.95 -3.00
N ARG A 53 -5.68 7.12 -3.59
CA ARG A 53 -5.55 8.44 -2.96
C ARG A 53 -6.69 8.74 -1.98
#